data_AF-A0AAU7JQ66-F1
#
_entry.id   AF-A0AAU7JQ66-F1
#
_cell.length_a   1.000
_cell.length_b   1.000
_cell.length_c   1.000
_cell.angle_alpha   90.00
_cell.angle_beta   90.00
_cell.angle_gamma   90.00
#
_symmetry.space_group_name_H-M   'P 1'
#
loop_
_entity.id
_entity.type
_entity.pdbx_description
1 polymer ?
#
loop_
_entity_poly.entity_id
_entity_poly.type
_entity_poly.pdbx_seq_one_letter_code
_entity_poly.pdbx_strand_id
1 'polypeptide(L)'
;MNISPLPRHGDVVVGRDVSGRTLRISGHPESGRVVLSIWQDTVCKATVRLLVEDVPAVVEMLARSAIAPASAGEDLRDLHTAG
;
A
#
# COMPACT_ATOMS: atom_id res chain seq x y z
N MET A 1 11.67 -13.55 -24.75
CA MET A 1 10.70 -13.11 -23.73
C MET A 1 11.30 -13.41 -22.37
N ASN A 2 11.87 -12.40 -21.70
CA ASN A 2 12.61 -12.62 -20.45
C ASN A 2 11.63 -12.56 -19.28
N ILE A 3 11.15 -13.72 -18.83
CA ILE A 3 10.38 -13.82 -17.59
C ILE A 3 11.40 -13.66 -16.46
N SER A 4 11.45 -12.46 -15.88
CA SER A 4 12.25 -12.24 -14.68
C SER A 4 11.68 -13.10 -13.55
N PRO A 5 12.48 -13.91 -12.85
CA PRO A 5 11.98 -14.70 -11.72
C PRO A 5 11.34 -13.75 -10.71
N LEU A 6 10.16 -14.13 -10.20
CA LEU A 6 9.48 -13.39 -9.15
C LEU A 6 10.46 -13.22 -7.98
N PRO A 7 10.73 -11.99 -7.52
CA PRO A 7 11.66 -11.78 -6.43
C PRO A 7 11.23 -12.54 -5.18
N ARG A 8 12.22 -13.13 -4.51
CA ARG A 8 12.04 -14.06 -3.37
C ARG A 8 11.74 -13.36 -2.04
N HIS A 9 11.58 -12.04 -2.05
CA HIS A 9 11.26 -11.22 -0.87
C HIS A 9 9.97 -10.47 -1.17
N GLY A 10 8.86 -11.16 -0.95
CA GLY A 10 7.54 -10.60 -1.15
C GLY A 10 6.53 -11.37 -0.33
N ASP A 11 5.53 -10.66 0.17
CA ASP A 11 4.46 -11.22 0.98
C ASP A 11 3.11 -10.82 0.38
N VAL A 12 2.06 -11.55 0.74
CA VAL A 12 0.70 -11.35 0.26
C VAL A 12 -0.22 -11.08 1.45
N VAL A 13 -0.85 -9.91 1.45
CA VAL A 13 -1.86 -9.54 2.45
C VAL A 13 -3.24 -9.69 1.82
N VAL A 14 -4.13 -10.46 2.46
CA VAL A 14 -5.51 -10.62 2.02
C VAL A 14 -6.33 -9.40 2.46
N GLY A 15 -6.94 -8.73 1.49
CA GLY A 15 -7.89 -7.64 1.73
C GLY A 15 -9.18 -8.19 2.34
N ARG A 16 -9.74 -7.47 3.31
CA ARG A 16 -10.97 -7.87 4.01
C ARG A 16 -12.21 -7.10 3.52
N ASP A 17 -12.01 -6.11 2.67
CA ASP A 17 -13.05 -5.26 2.09
C ASP A 17 -13.81 -5.94 0.94
N VAL A 18 -13.10 -6.68 0.09
CA VAL A 18 -13.66 -7.34 -1.09
C VAL A 18 -13.07 -8.75 -1.22
N SER A 19 -13.91 -9.76 -1.45
CA SER A 19 -13.46 -11.14 -1.67
C SER A 19 -12.50 -11.21 -2.85
N GLY A 20 -11.43 -12.00 -2.74
CA GLY A 20 -10.40 -12.13 -3.78
C GLY A 20 -9.43 -10.93 -3.89
N ARG A 21 -9.58 -9.91 -3.04
CA ARG A 21 -8.66 -8.76 -2.98
C ARG A 21 -7.38 -9.15 -2.25
N THR A 22 -6.23 -8.87 -2.86
CA THR A 22 -4.92 -9.01 -2.19
C THR A 22 -4.01 -7.83 -2.48
N LEU A 23 -3.15 -7.50 -1.52
CA LEU A 23 -1.99 -6.63 -1.70
C LEU A 23 -0.73 -7.52 -1.76
N ARG A 24 0.02 -7.41 -2.84
CA ARG A 24 1.29 -8.12 -3.02
C ARG A 24 2.44 -7.12 -2.92
N ILE A 25 3.41 -7.44 -2.08
CA ILE A 25 4.65 -6.68 -1.90
C ILE A 25 5.77 -7.47 -2.57
N SER A 26 6.63 -6.81 -3.34
CA SER A 26 7.72 -7.49 -4.06
C SER A 26 8.96 -6.59 -4.13
N GLY A 27 10.06 -7.05 -3.54
CA GLY A 27 11.34 -6.32 -3.55
C GLY A 27 12.23 -6.69 -4.75
N HIS A 28 12.73 -5.69 -5.47
CA HIS A 28 13.61 -5.84 -6.63
C HIS A 28 14.98 -5.21 -6.34
N PRO A 29 15.87 -5.89 -5.59
CA PRO A 29 17.15 -5.33 -5.17
C PRO A 29 18.04 -4.93 -6.35
N GLU A 30 17.97 -5.65 -7.46
CA GLU A 30 18.70 -5.36 -8.70
C GLU A 30 18.34 -4.00 -9.31
N SER A 31 17.14 -3.50 -8.99
CA SER A 31 16.63 -2.23 -9.50
C SER A 31 16.45 -1.17 -8.40
N GLY A 32 16.80 -1.49 -7.14
CA GLY A 32 16.58 -0.61 -5.99
C GLY A 32 15.09 -0.24 -5.78
N ARG A 33 14.17 -1.20 -5.98
CA ARG A 33 12.73 -0.93 -5.95
C ARG A 33 11.96 -1.86 -5.03
N VAL A 34 10.84 -1.37 -4.49
CA VAL A 34 9.78 -2.19 -3.90
C VAL A 34 8.48 -1.91 -4.65
N VAL A 35 7.79 -2.96 -5.06
CA VAL A 35 6.53 -2.87 -5.81
C VAL A 35 5.38 -3.29 -4.92
N LEU A 36 4.41 -2.41 -4.78
CA LEU A 36 3.12 -2.67 -4.13
C LEU A 36 2.08 -2.83 -5.24
N SER A 37 1.37 -3.96 -5.26
CA SER A 37 0.37 -4.21 -6.30
C SER A 37 -0.92 -4.75 -5.69
N ILE A 38 -2.04 -4.18 -6.12
CA ILE A 38 -3.38 -4.58 -5.70
C ILE A 38 -3.94 -5.51 -6.75
N TRP A 39 -4.39 -6.68 -6.33
CA TRP A 39 -4.94 -7.72 -7.19
C TRP A 39 -6.37 -8.04 -6.80
N GLN A 40 -7.20 -8.26 -7.81
CA GLN A 40 -8.54 -8.84 -7.68
C GLN A 40 -8.50 -10.17 -8.43
N ASP A 41 -8.50 -11.27 -7.68
CA ASP A 41 -8.28 -12.61 -8.21
C ASP A 41 -6.95 -12.67 -9.00
N THR A 42 -7.01 -12.84 -10.31
CA THR A 42 -5.85 -12.93 -11.21
C THR A 42 -5.52 -11.60 -11.90
N VAL A 43 -6.27 -10.54 -11.66
CA VAL A 43 -6.12 -9.26 -12.36
C VAL A 43 -5.47 -8.22 -11.45
N CYS A 44 -4.35 -7.66 -11.90
CA CYS A 44 -3.73 -6.51 -11.24
C CYS A 44 -4.56 -5.25 -11.52
N LYS A 45 -5.05 -4.61 -10.45
CA LYS A 45 -5.91 -3.42 -10.52
C LYS A 45 -5.13 -2.12 -10.35
N ALA A 46 -4.03 -2.16 -9.60
CA ALA A 46 -3.17 -1.00 -9.37
C ALA A 46 -1.74 -1.43 -9.02
N THR A 47 -0.77 -0.59 -9.34
CA THR A 47 0.64 -0.79 -8.98
C THR A 47 1.28 0.53 -8.59
N VAL A 48 2.00 0.53 -7.46
CA VAL A 48 2.88 1.61 -7.02
C VAL A 48 4.30 1.07 -6.94
N ARG A 49 5.26 1.82 -7.49
CA ARG A 49 6.69 1.47 -7.41
C ARG A 49 7.38 2.48 -6.52
N LEU A 50 7.93 2.01 -5.42
CA LEU A 50 8.70 2.80 -4.48
C LEU A 50 10.19 2.61 -4.76
N LEU A 51 10.96 3.65 -4.49
CA LEU A 51 12.40 3.49 -4.28
C LEU A 51 12.63 2.88 -2.90
N VAL A 52 13.75 2.19 -2.72
CA VAL A 52 14.07 1.53 -1.44
C VAL A 52 14.23 2.54 -0.31
N GLU A 53 14.70 3.75 -0.59
CA GLU A 53 14.81 4.84 0.39
C GLU A 53 13.46 5.37 0.89
N ASP A 54 12.37 5.22 0.14
CA ASP A 54 11.04 5.69 0.52
C ASP A 54 10.31 4.70 1.46
N VAL A 55 10.73 3.44 1.46
CA VAL A 55 10.04 2.36 2.19
C VAL A 55 9.92 2.64 3.69
N PRO A 56 10.97 3.10 4.41
CA PRO A 56 10.85 3.40 5.84
C PRO A 56 9.78 4.45 6.16
N ALA A 57 9.68 5.51 5.35
CA ALA A 57 8.68 6.56 5.52
C ALA A 57 7.25 6.02 5.31
N VAL A 58 7.04 5.18 4.29
CA VAL A 58 5.75 4.53 4.04
C VAL A 58 5.36 3.61 5.19
N VAL A 59 6.30 2.82 5.73
CA VAL A 59 6.05 1.95 6.89
C VAL A 59 5.67 2.76 8.12
N GLU A 60 6.36 3.88 8.37
CA GLU A 60 6.05 4.77 9.49
C GLU A 60 4.65 5.39 9.36
N MET A 61 4.30 5.86 8.15
CA MET A 61 2.96 6.39 7.86
C MET A 61 1.88 5.31 8.05
N LEU A 62 2.13 4.09 7.58
CA LEU A 62 1.22 2.96 7.75
C LEU A 62 1.01 2.64 9.24
N ALA A 63 2.09 2.54 10.01
CA ALA A 63 2.03 2.28 11.45
C ALA A 63 1.25 3.38 12.20
N ARG A 64 1.50 4.66 11.85
CA ARG A 64 0.75 5.79 12.43
C ARG A 64 -0.74 5.72 12.11
N SER A 65 -1.11 5.33 10.89
CA SER A 65 -2.52 5.22 10.47
C SER A 65 -3.30 4.15 11.23
N ALA A 66 -2.62 3.12 11.77
CA ALA A 66 -3.25 2.05 12.53
C ALA A 66 -3.58 2.43 13.98
N ILE A 67 -2.96 3.48 14.51
CA ILE A 67 -3.04 3.88 15.93
C ILE A 67 -3.76 5.23 16.10
N ALA A 68 -3.90 6.02 15.03
CA ALA A 68 -4.62 7.28 15.07
C ALA A 68 -6.12 7.06 15.39
N PRO A 69 -6.69 7.78 16.38
CA PRO A 69 -8.11 7.69 16.67
C PRO A 69 -8.93 8.14 15.44
N ALA A 70 -10.00 7.42 15.13
CA ALA A 70 -10.87 7.63 13.97
C ALA A 70 -11.53 9.04 13.90
N SER A 71 -11.39 9.84 14.96
CA SER A 71 -11.96 11.17 15.13
C SER A 71 -10.93 12.29 14.89
N ALA A 72 -10.34 12.32 13.70
CA ALA A 72 -9.66 13.52 13.17
C ALA A 72 -10.37 14.11 11.93
N GLY A 73 -11.53 13.56 11.56
CA GLY A 73 -12.30 13.94 10.37
C GLY A 73 -13.55 14.79 10.62
N GLU A 74 -13.91 15.08 11.88
CA GLU A 74 -15.12 15.85 12.21
C GLU A 74 -14.82 17.34 12.47
N ASP A 75 -13.61 17.69 12.93
CA ASP A 75 -13.25 19.07 13.34
C ASP A 75 -13.24 20.09 12.18
N LEU A 76 -13.03 19.64 10.93
CA LEU A 76 -13.01 20.53 9.76
C LEU A 76 -14.43 20.90 9.24
N ARG A 77 -15.48 20.19 9.66
CA ARG A 77 -16.86 20.48 9.20
C ARG A 77 -17.58 21.55 10.05
N ASP A 78 -17.16 21.75 11.29
CA ASP A 78 -17.79 22.75 12.18
C ASP A 78 -17.32 24.19 11.92
N LEU A 79 -16.20 24.37 11.20
CA LEU A 79 -15.72 25.69 10.79
C LEU A 79 -16.44 26.29 9.58
N HIS A 80 -17.26 25.53 8.86
CA HIS A 80 -17.92 25.99 7.62
C HIS A 80 -19.40 26.39 7.78
N THR A 81 -19.95 26.38 9.00
CA THR A 81 -21.36 26.76 9.26
C THR A 81 -21.51 28.13 9.95
N ALA A 82 -20.41 28.79 10.30
CA ALA A 82 -20.42 30.14 10.84
C ALA A 82 -20.02 31.17 9.77
N GLY A 83 -20.93 31.49 8.86
CA GLY A 83 -20.78 32.52 7.83
C GLY A 83 -22.11 33.04 7.35
#